data_AF-A0A9D6FC14-F1
#
_entry.id   AF-A0A9D6FC14-F1
#
_cell.length_a   1.000
_cell.length_b   1.000
_cell.length_c   1.000
_cell.angle_alpha   90.00
_cell.angle_beta   90.00
_cell.angle_gamma   90.00
#
_symmetry.space_group_name_H-M   'P 1'
#
loop_
_entity.id
_entity.type
_entity.pdbx_description
1 polymer ?
#
loop_
_entity_poly.entity_id
_entity_poly.type
_entity_poly.pdbx_seq_one_letter_code
_entity_poly.pdbx_strand_id
1 'polypeptide(L)'
;MLNSQHIAERVNAVAVTTEELLDVAADSAQLHRQEPQGVDAEALMILVVKRYHANSKKAFAIFSRMRALAVLIEEQRVPGWTLPALTDGGVPTPAAVFAAAAKQPLIQRGEELVFEGESFLERVLELAEPAGTA
;
A
#
# COMPACT_ATOMS: atom_id res chain seq x y z
N MET A 1 1.40 10.81 -26.04
CA MET A 1 0.61 10.60 -24.81
C MET A 1 0.54 9.10 -24.55
N LEU A 2 1.13 8.62 -23.46
CA LEU A 2 0.98 7.23 -23.04
C LEU A 2 -0.43 7.07 -22.49
N ASN A 3 -1.20 6.15 -23.08
CA ASN A 3 -2.62 5.92 -22.76
C ASN A 3 -2.76 5.51 -21.29
N SER A 4 -3.39 6.35 -20.45
CA SER A 4 -3.38 6.22 -18.99
C SER A 4 -4.05 4.93 -18.47
N GLN A 5 -5.03 4.37 -19.19
CA GLN A 5 -5.63 3.05 -18.89
C GLN A 5 -4.59 1.90 -18.90
N HIS A 6 -3.54 2.04 -19.71
CA HIS A 6 -2.51 1.01 -19.86
C HIS A 6 -1.62 0.88 -18.60
N ILE A 7 -1.59 1.88 -17.72
CA ILE A 7 -0.71 1.87 -16.54
C ILE A 7 -1.29 1.00 -15.43
N ALA A 8 -2.59 1.17 -15.10
CA ALA A 8 -3.26 0.37 -14.08
C ALA A 8 -3.23 -1.13 -14.43
N GLU A 9 -3.54 -1.48 -15.68
CA GLU A 9 -3.46 -2.86 -16.17
C GLU A 9 -2.07 -3.46 -16.02
N ARG A 10 -1.02 -2.71 -16.40
CA ARG A 10 0.38 -3.15 -16.27
C ARG A 10 0.79 -3.35 -14.82
N VAL A 11 0.34 -2.50 -13.90
CA VAL A 11 0.63 -2.62 -12.47
C VAL A 11 -0.13 -3.78 -11.83
N ASN A 12 -1.38 -4.00 -12.25
CA ASN A 12 -2.22 -5.09 -11.76
C ASN A 12 -1.75 -6.46 -12.27
N ALA A 13 -1.15 -6.53 -13.47
CA ALA A 13 -0.58 -7.75 -14.03
C ALA A 13 0.69 -8.23 -13.31
N VAL A 14 1.33 -7.38 -12.52
CA VAL A 14 2.48 -7.77 -11.70
C VAL A 14 1.98 -8.34 -10.39
N ALA A 15 2.25 -9.64 -10.17
CA ALA A 15 1.97 -10.27 -8.89
C ALA A 15 2.74 -9.56 -7.77
N VAL A 16 2.05 -9.20 -6.70
CA VAL A 16 2.64 -8.63 -5.47
C VAL A 16 2.12 -9.45 -4.30
N THR A 17 2.99 -9.83 -3.38
CA THR A 17 2.60 -10.60 -2.18
C THR A 17 2.38 -9.68 -0.98
N THR A 18 1.61 -10.17 -0.01
CA THR A 18 1.45 -9.48 1.28
C THR A 18 2.79 -9.27 1.99
N GLU A 19 3.66 -10.28 1.95
CA GLU A 19 5.00 -10.23 2.55
C GLU A 19 5.86 -9.12 1.93
N GLU A 20 5.84 -8.97 0.60
CA GLU A 20 6.55 -7.88 -0.08
C GLU A 20 6.09 -6.49 0.37
N LEU A 21 4.78 -6.31 0.63
CA LEU A 21 4.25 -5.04 1.14
C LEU A 21 4.59 -4.82 2.63
N LEU A 22 4.52 -5.87 3.45
CA LEU A 22 4.87 -5.82 4.87
C LEU A 22 6.36 -5.52 5.08
N ASP A 23 7.22 -6.11 4.27
CA ASP A 23 8.67 -5.83 4.28
C ASP A 23 8.95 -4.35 4.02
N VAL A 24 8.33 -3.77 2.98
CA VAL A 24 8.49 -2.36 2.66
C VAL A 24 7.91 -1.46 3.75
N ALA A 25 6.78 -1.84 4.35
CA ALA A 25 6.22 -1.12 5.48
C ALA A 25 7.14 -1.16 6.71
N ALA A 26 7.79 -2.29 6.98
CA ALA A 26 8.75 -2.45 8.06
C ALA A 26 10.01 -1.60 7.83
N ASP A 27 10.56 -1.61 6.60
CA ASP A 27 11.69 -0.77 6.19
C ASP A 27 11.33 0.72 6.34
N SER A 28 10.14 1.11 5.89
CA SER A 28 9.63 2.49 6.00
C SER A 28 9.46 2.91 7.46
N ALA A 29 8.92 2.06 8.33
CA ALA A 29 8.77 2.33 9.75
C ALA A 29 10.13 2.41 10.47
N GLN A 30 11.10 1.61 10.06
CA GLN A 30 12.47 1.72 10.57
C GLN A 30 13.11 3.04 10.17
N LEU A 31 12.96 3.45 8.92
CA LEU A 31 13.47 4.74 8.44
C LEU A 31 12.82 5.90 9.21
N HIS A 32 11.50 5.85 9.42
CA HIS A 32 10.79 6.87 10.21
C HIS A 32 11.31 7.01 11.64
N ARG A 33 11.65 5.89 12.30
CA ARG A 33 12.25 5.93 13.64
C ARG A 33 13.64 6.56 13.66
N GLN A 34 14.39 6.45 12.56
CA GLN A 34 15.73 7.04 12.43
C GLN A 34 15.64 8.52 12.04
N GLU A 35 14.68 8.85 11.18
CA GLU A 35 14.47 10.17 10.59
C GLU A 35 12.96 10.52 10.60
N PRO A 36 12.42 11.02 11.73
CA PRO A 36 10.97 11.24 11.91
C PRO A 36 10.33 12.26 10.97
N GLN A 37 11.12 13.02 10.22
CA GLN A 37 10.65 13.97 9.20
C GLN A 37 11.00 13.55 7.77
N GLY A 38 11.62 12.37 7.58
CA GLY A 38 12.23 11.96 6.32
C GLY A 38 11.45 10.91 5.51
N VAL A 39 10.26 10.49 5.96
CA VAL A 39 9.47 9.48 5.24
C VAL A 39 8.34 10.14 4.47
N ASP A 40 8.63 10.47 3.22
CA ASP A 40 7.65 10.89 2.23
C ASP A 40 7.59 9.88 1.06
N ALA A 41 6.82 10.21 0.03
CA ALA A 41 6.69 9.37 -1.16
C ALA A 41 8.04 9.15 -1.89
N GLU A 42 8.96 10.11 -1.83
CA GLU A 42 10.27 10.00 -2.47
C GLU A 42 11.17 9.03 -1.70
N ALA A 43 11.18 9.12 -0.37
CA ALA A 43 11.89 8.18 0.49
C ALA A 43 11.38 6.73 0.29
N LEU A 44 10.05 6.55 0.24
CA LEU A 44 9.44 5.25 -0.04
C LEU A 44 9.84 4.71 -1.43
N MET A 45 9.85 5.57 -2.45
CA MET A 45 10.28 5.19 -3.79
C MET A 45 11.74 4.72 -3.79
N ILE A 46 12.63 5.44 -3.11
CA ILE A 46 14.05 5.07 -3.00
C ILE A 46 14.21 3.72 -2.31
N LEU A 47 13.49 3.46 -1.22
CA LEU A 47 13.51 2.17 -0.51
C LEU A 47 13.11 1.02 -1.44
N VAL A 48 11.97 1.17 -2.13
CA VAL A 48 11.45 0.14 -3.04
C VAL A 48 12.38 -0.10 -4.23
N VAL A 49 12.96 0.96 -4.82
CA VAL A 49 13.92 0.84 -5.93
C VAL A 49 15.19 0.13 -5.48
N LYS A 50 15.72 0.42 -4.28
CA LYS A 50 16.90 -0.29 -3.76
C LYS A 50 16.60 -1.78 -3.55
N ARG A 51 15.45 -2.11 -2.95
CA ARG A 51 15.05 -3.49 -2.65
C ARG A 51 14.79 -4.31 -3.90
N TYR A 52 14.13 -3.73 -4.90
CA TYR A 52 13.72 -4.41 -6.14
C TYR A 52 14.48 -3.91 -7.37
N HIS A 53 15.75 -3.50 -7.21
CA HIS A 53 16.56 -2.88 -8.28
C HIS A 53 16.68 -3.75 -9.55
N ALA A 54 16.66 -5.07 -9.42
CA ALA A 54 16.70 -6.01 -10.53
C ALA A 54 15.34 -6.19 -11.26
N ASN A 55 14.24 -5.69 -10.68
CA ASN A 55 12.90 -5.84 -11.23
C ASN A 55 12.10 -4.53 -11.11
N SER A 56 12.37 -3.60 -12.02
CA SER A 56 11.72 -2.28 -12.05
C SER A 56 10.20 -2.34 -12.16
N LYS A 57 9.64 -3.34 -12.84
CA LYS A 57 8.17 -3.55 -12.91
C LYS A 57 7.60 -3.90 -11.54
N LYS A 58 8.26 -4.79 -10.79
CA LYS A 58 7.89 -5.13 -9.41
C LYS A 58 8.04 -3.95 -8.48
N ALA A 59 9.15 -3.23 -8.56
CA ALA A 59 9.39 -2.02 -7.78
C ALA A 59 8.26 -1.01 -7.98
N PHE A 60 7.91 -0.71 -9.24
CA PHE A 60 6.84 0.22 -9.55
C PHE A 60 5.47 -0.27 -9.06
N ALA A 61 5.19 -1.57 -9.17
CA ALA A 61 3.93 -2.16 -8.74
C ALA A 61 3.74 -2.15 -7.21
N ILE A 62 4.80 -2.38 -6.45
CA ILE A 62 4.83 -2.29 -4.99
C ILE A 62 4.67 -0.84 -4.55
N PHE A 63 5.48 0.07 -5.12
CA PHE A 63 5.40 1.50 -4.80
C PHE A 63 3.99 2.06 -5.06
N SER A 64 3.40 1.73 -6.22
CA SER A 64 2.06 2.20 -6.57
C SER A 64 1.00 1.73 -5.56
N ARG A 65 1.07 0.47 -5.11
CA ARG A 65 0.15 -0.08 -4.10
C ARG A 65 0.35 0.56 -2.73
N MET A 66 1.59 0.74 -2.29
CA MET A 66 1.90 1.38 -1.02
C MET A 66 1.45 2.84 -0.99
N ARG A 67 1.70 3.60 -2.07
CA ARG A 67 1.21 4.98 -2.22
C ARG A 67 -0.31 5.03 -2.23
N ALA A 68 -0.96 4.19 -3.04
CA ALA A 68 -2.43 4.15 -3.09
C ALA A 68 -3.05 3.82 -1.73
N LEU A 69 -2.42 2.93 -0.96
CA LEU A 69 -2.84 2.60 0.40
C LEU A 69 -2.65 3.79 1.35
N ALA A 70 -1.52 4.48 1.29
CA ALA A 70 -1.27 5.67 2.11
C ALA A 70 -2.31 6.77 1.84
N VAL A 71 -2.56 7.07 0.56
CA VAL A 71 -3.61 8.03 0.15
C VAL A 71 -4.98 7.60 0.65
N LEU A 72 -5.34 6.32 0.51
CA LEU A 72 -6.62 5.80 0.98
C LEU A 72 -6.81 5.99 2.50
N ILE A 73 -5.76 5.73 3.29
CA ILE A 73 -5.77 5.92 4.75
C ILE A 73 -5.91 7.41 5.11
N GLU A 74 -5.19 8.29 4.40
CA GLU A 74 -5.25 9.74 4.61
C GLU A 74 -6.60 10.35 4.24
N GLU A 75 -7.17 9.95 3.09
CA GLU A 75 -8.43 10.47 2.56
C GLU A 75 -9.63 10.01 3.39
N GLN A 76 -9.67 8.73 3.75
CA GLN A 76 -10.89 8.18 4.32
C GLN A 76 -11.00 8.37 5.84
N ARG A 77 -9.90 8.63 6.57
CA ARG A 77 -9.87 8.83 8.04
C ARG A 77 -10.87 7.93 8.81
N VAL A 78 -11.08 6.69 8.36
CA VAL A 78 -12.22 5.88 8.83
C VAL A 78 -11.86 5.27 10.17
N PRO A 79 -12.60 5.58 11.26
CA PRO A 79 -12.43 4.87 12.51
C PRO A 79 -12.70 3.38 12.29
N GLY A 80 -11.69 2.54 12.52
CA GLY A 80 -11.82 1.07 12.44
C GLY A 80 -10.91 0.36 11.42
N TRP A 81 -10.25 1.09 10.51
CA TRP A 81 -9.36 0.49 9.50
C TRP A 81 -7.89 0.52 9.91
N THR A 82 -7.55 1.49 10.76
CA THR A 82 -6.24 1.70 11.33
C THR A 82 -6.37 1.93 12.82
N LEU A 83 -5.39 1.48 13.60
CA LEU A 83 -5.32 1.89 15.01
C LEU A 83 -5.00 3.40 15.08
N PRO A 84 -5.32 4.07 16.20
CA PRO A 84 -4.93 5.46 16.40
C PRO A 84 -3.45 5.66 16.10
N ALA A 85 -3.10 6.80 15.49
CA ALA A 85 -1.71 7.15 15.23
C ALA A 85 -0.92 7.07 16.54
N LEU A 86 0.26 6.46 16.46
CA LEU A 86 1.23 6.42 17.54
C LEU A 86 1.79 7.82 17.80
N THR A 87 2.45 8.01 18.94
CA THR A 87 3.06 9.30 19.30
C THR A 87 4.15 9.76 18.34
N ASP A 88 4.66 8.87 17.49
CA ASP A 88 5.61 9.15 16.41
C ASP A 88 4.93 9.47 15.07
N GLY A 89 3.60 9.47 14.98
CA GLY A 89 2.85 9.70 13.74
C GLY A 89 2.66 8.45 12.88
N GLY A 90 3.21 7.30 13.28
CA GLY A 90 2.96 6.02 12.60
C GLY A 90 1.53 5.55 12.78
N VAL A 91 0.93 4.99 11.73
CA VAL A 91 -0.45 4.48 11.75
C VAL A 91 -0.43 2.95 11.71
N PRO A 92 -0.68 2.25 12.82
CA PRO A 92 -0.65 0.80 12.83
C PRO A 92 -1.78 0.24 11.95
N THR A 93 -1.37 -0.56 10.97
CA THR A 93 -2.25 -1.07 9.92
C THR A 93 -2.31 -2.61 9.99
N PRO A 94 -3.50 -3.22 10.09
CA PRO A 94 -3.63 -4.68 10.18
C PRO A 94 -3.06 -5.43 8.97
N ALA A 95 -2.56 -6.66 9.19
CA ALA A 95 -2.04 -7.51 8.11
C ALA A 95 -3.09 -7.79 7.01
N ALA A 96 -4.38 -7.84 7.36
CA ALA A 96 -5.48 -8.00 6.40
C ALA A 96 -5.55 -6.83 5.40
N VAL A 97 -5.19 -5.61 5.80
CA VAL A 97 -5.15 -4.44 4.92
C VAL A 97 -4.02 -4.57 3.89
N PHE A 98 -2.84 -5.02 4.31
CA PHE A 98 -1.75 -5.33 3.37
C PHE A 98 -2.11 -6.50 2.45
N ALA A 99 -2.82 -7.50 2.96
CA ALA A 99 -3.29 -8.62 2.15
C ALA A 99 -4.32 -8.18 1.10
N ALA A 100 -5.20 -7.24 1.45
CA ALA A 100 -6.11 -6.61 0.50
C ALA A 100 -5.34 -5.78 -0.54
N ALA A 101 -4.38 -4.95 -0.12
CA ALA A 101 -3.55 -4.14 -1.02
C ALA A 101 -2.71 -4.97 -2.01
N ALA A 102 -2.30 -6.18 -1.63
CA ALA A 102 -1.61 -7.10 -2.54
C ALA A 102 -2.54 -7.63 -3.65
N LYS A 103 -3.84 -7.80 -3.36
CA LYS A 103 -4.81 -8.52 -4.22
C LYS A 103 -5.82 -7.62 -4.94
N GLN A 104 -6.20 -6.50 -4.35
CA GLN A 104 -7.20 -5.60 -4.91
C GLN A 104 -6.59 -4.86 -6.12
N PRO A 105 -7.29 -4.79 -7.27
CA PRO A 105 -6.80 -4.03 -8.40
C PRO A 105 -6.78 -2.53 -8.09
N LEU A 106 -5.73 -1.87 -8.56
CA LEU A 106 -5.69 -0.41 -8.63
C LEU A 106 -6.53 0.06 -9.82
N ILE A 107 -7.21 1.20 -9.65
CA ILE A 107 -7.90 1.92 -10.72
C ILE A 107 -7.15 3.22 -11.03
N GLN A 108 -7.28 3.69 -12.27
CA GLN A 108 -6.78 5.00 -12.66
C GLN A 108 -7.85 6.06 -12.34
N ARG A 109 -7.51 7.05 -11.51
CA ARG A 109 -8.36 8.22 -11.23
C ARG A 109 -7.55 9.48 -11.54
N GLY A 110 -7.86 10.13 -12.67
CA GLY A 110 -7.02 11.22 -13.18
C GLY A 110 -5.61 10.71 -13.51
N GLU A 111 -4.60 11.33 -12.91
CA GLU A 111 -3.18 10.95 -13.08
C GLU A 111 -2.68 9.93 -12.05
N GLU A 112 -3.52 9.55 -11.09
CA GLU A 112 -3.13 8.70 -9.97
C GLU A 112 -3.69 7.28 -10.07
N LEU A 113 -2.93 6.34 -9.49
CA LEU A 113 -3.39 4.98 -9.23
C LEU A 113 -3.89 4.92 -7.79
N VAL A 114 -5.16 4.55 -7.62
CA VAL A 114 -5.82 4.50 -6.32
C VAL A 114 -6.56 3.18 -6.16
N PHE A 115 -6.87 2.82 -4.92
CA PHE A 115 -7.87 1.79 -4.66
C PHE A 115 -9.27 2.41 -4.74
N GLU A 116 -10.23 1.65 -5.29
CA GLU A 116 -11.65 1.97 -5.12
C GLU A 116 -12.02 1.64 -3.66
N GLY A 117 -12.60 2.60 -2.94
CA GLY A 117 -12.69 2.58 -1.49
C GLY A 117 -13.63 1.50 -0.95
N GLU A 118 -14.83 1.39 -1.52
CA GLU A 118 -15.84 0.42 -1.07
C GLU A 118 -15.37 -1.01 -1.38
N SER A 119 -14.92 -1.25 -2.61
CA SER A 119 -14.43 -2.55 -3.06
C SER A 119 -13.18 -2.98 -2.29
N PHE A 120 -12.32 -2.04 -1.92
CA PHE A 120 -11.15 -2.33 -1.09
C PHE A 120 -11.55 -2.74 0.32
N LEU A 121 -12.51 -2.03 0.94
CA LEU A 121 -13.03 -2.39 2.26
C LEU A 121 -13.60 -3.80 2.27
N GLU A 122 -14.46 -4.13 1.31
CA GLU A 122 -15.04 -5.46 1.18
C GLU A 122 -13.94 -6.52 1.14
N ARG A 123 -12.87 -6.27 0.36
CA ARG A 123 -11.72 -7.17 0.30
C ARG A 123 -10.94 -7.27 1.62
N VAL A 124 -10.82 -6.18 2.39
CA VAL A 124 -10.20 -6.24 3.73
C VAL A 124 -11.03 -7.12 4.66
N LEU A 125 -12.35 -6.95 4.67
CA LEU A 125 -13.25 -7.73 5.52
C LEU A 125 -13.23 -9.22 5.17
N GLU A 126 -13.29 -9.56 3.88
CA GLU A 126 -13.15 -10.94 3.38
C GLU A 126 -11.85 -11.62 3.86
N LEU A 127 -10.76 -10.86 3.96
CA LEU A 127 -9.45 -11.38 4.35
C LEU A 127 -9.19 -11.33 5.87
N ALA A 128 -9.96 -10.53 6.60
CA ALA A 128 -9.89 -10.44 8.06
C ALA A 128 -10.59 -11.62 8.75
N GLU A 129 -11.56 -12.26 8.09
CA GLU A 129 -12.22 -13.47 8.58
C GLU A 129 -11.44 -14.74 8.19
N PRO A 130 -10.49 -15.18 9.04
CA PRO A 130 -10.70 -16.45 9.72
C PRO A 130 -10.08 -16.45 11.13
N ALA A 131 -10.78 -15.88 12.11
CA ALA A 131 -10.50 -16.10 13.53
C ALA A 131 -11.78 -16.27 14.38
N GLY A 132 -12.91 -16.58 13.74
CA GLY A 132 -14.13 -17.01 14.40
C GLY A 132 -14.22 -18.53 14.43
N THR A 133 -13.41 -19.19 15.26
CA THR A 133 -13.77 -20.55 15.71
C THR A 133 -14.89 -20.41 16.73
N ALA A 134 -16.07 -20.89 16.32
CA ALA A 134 -17.19 -21.23 17.20
C ALA A 134 -16.80 -22.21 18.31
#